data_AF-A0A2G6N1J3-F1
#
_entry.id   AF-A0A2G6N1J3-F1
#
_cell.length_a   1.000
_cell.length_b   1.000
_cell.length_c   1.000
_cell.angle_alpha   90.00
_cell.angle_beta   90.00
_cell.angle_gamma   90.00
#
_symmetry.space_group_name_H-M   'P 1'
#
loop_
_entity.id
_entity.type
_entity.pdbx_description
1 polymer ?
#
loop_
_entity_poly.entity_id
_entity_poly.type
_entity_poly.pdbx_seq_one_letter_code
_entity_poly.pdbx_strand_id
1 'polypeptide(L)'
;GVITTSAVMTKIWIDMFIGLWAFILAIVWVYKIERHEGDKVPFSEVWFRFPKFVLGYFAAWFVYLGIFFGPGHAGGTEEGVALLKSAKGGAVAVEKGMRKLFFMLTFMSLGIITDFKKLAEAQFGKMVWVYFVALTFFIIPVAIIVAYLFHHGMQIPNMAALAGAAIN
;
A
#
# COMPACT_ATOMS: atom_id res chain seq x y z
N GLY A 1 8.39 -3.01 -15.77
CA GLY A 1 7.40 -3.07 -16.88
C GLY A 1 6.08 -2.47 -16.43
N VAL A 2 5.17 -2.17 -17.35
CA VAL A 2 3.88 -1.51 -17.05
C VAL A 2 3.06 -2.31 -16.02
N ILE A 3 3.11 -3.64 -16.10
CA ILE A 3 2.42 -4.57 -15.17
C ILE A 3 2.99 -4.50 -13.74
N THR A 4 4.32 -4.40 -13.60
CA THR A 4 4.93 -4.25 -12.27
C THR A 4 4.63 -2.89 -11.66
N THR A 5 4.49 -1.86 -12.49
CA THR A 5 4.14 -0.51 -12.03
C THR A 5 2.69 -0.45 -11.56
N SER A 6 1.74 -1.03 -12.31
CA SER A 6 0.32 -1.05 -11.88
C SER A 6 0.14 -1.83 -10.58
N ALA A 7 0.78 -2.99 -10.42
CA ALA A 7 0.72 -3.76 -9.18
C ALA A 7 1.28 -2.99 -7.97
N VAL A 8 2.40 -2.28 -8.15
CA VAL A 8 3.00 -1.44 -7.10
C VAL A 8 2.08 -0.26 -6.74
N MET A 9 1.49 0.40 -7.73
CA MET A 9 0.56 1.51 -7.49
C MET A 9 -0.68 1.06 -6.74
N THR A 10 -1.30 -0.06 -7.14
CA THR A 10 -2.44 -0.63 -6.42
C THR A 10 -2.08 -0.96 -4.97
N LYS A 11 -0.89 -1.53 -4.73
CA LYS A 11 -0.43 -1.86 -3.39
C LYS A 11 -0.28 -0.61 -2.51
N ILE A 12 0.40 0.42 -3.03
CA ILE A 12 0.55 1.70 -2.32
C ILE A 12 -0.80 2.32 -2.00
N TRP A 13 -1.74 2.26 -2.94
CA TRP A 13 -3.09 2.79 -2.76
C TRP A 13 -3.84 2.05 -1.65
N ILE A 14 -3.81 0.71 -1.66
CA ILE A 14 -4.40 -0.11 -0.60
C ILE A 14 -3.78 0.23 0.76
N ASP A 15 -2.45 0.27 0.85
CA ASP A 15 -1.74 0.54 2.10
C ASP A 15 -2.09 1.94 2.67
N MET A 16 -2.22 2.95 1.81
CA MET A 16 -2.65 4.30 2.20
C MET A 16 -4.11 4.35 2.66
N PHE A 17 -5.02 3.66 1.96
CA PHE A 17 -6.44 3.65 2.32
C PHE A 17 -6.73 2.84 3.58
N ILE A 18 -5.96 1.79 3.86
CA ILE A 18 -6.03 1.09 5.16
C ILE A 18 -5.76 2.08 6.30
N GLY A 19 -4.77 2.96 6.16
CA GLY A 19 -4.47 4.00 7.14
C GLY A 19 -5.60 5.02 7.33
N LEU A 20 -6.18 5.49 6.23
CA LEU A 20 -7.31 6.43 6.24
C LEU A 20 -8.56 5.82 6.89
N TRP A 21 -8.94 4.61 6.51
CA TRP A 21 -10.11 3.92 7.09
C TRP A 21 -9.89 3.58 8.56
N ALA A 22 -8.68 3.19 8.95
CA ALA A 22 -8.37 2.96 10.36
C ALA A 22 -8.47 4.25 11.20
N PHE A 23 -8.10 5.41 10.65
CA PHE A 23 -8.31 6.71 11.32
C PHE A 23 -9.80 7.03 11.48
N ILE A 24 -10.59 6.84 10.41
CA ILE A 24 -12.04 7.03 10.45
C ILE A 24 -12.67 6.09 11.50
N LEU A 25 -12.28 4.82 11.52
CA LEU A 25 -12.78 3.85 12.49
C LEU A 25 -12.33 4.18 13.91
N ALA A 26 -11.10 4.65 14.12
CA ALA A 26 -10.63 5.08 15.43
C ALA A 26 -11.45 6.28 15.95
N ILE A 27 -11.73 7.28 15.11
CA ILE A 27 -12.62 8.39 15.45
C ILE A 27 -14.02 7.87 15.73
N VAL A 28 -14.61 7.06 14.85
CA VAL A 28 -15.97 6.54 15.03
C VAL A 28 -16.07 5.72 16.31
N TRP A 29 -15.07 4.90 16.63
CA TRP A 29 -15.05 4.10 17.84
C TRP A 29 -15.03 4.96 19.11
N VAL A 30 -14.13 5.95 19.12
CA VAL A 30 -13.94 6.86 20.24
C VAL A 30 -15.14 7.81 20.45
N TYR A 31 -15.75 8.30 19.37
CA TYR A 31 -16.86 9.26 19.47
C TYR A 31 -18.24 8.61 19.56
N LYS A 32 -18.43 7.38 19.05
CA LYS A 32 -19.75 6.73 18.92
C LYS A 32 -19.93 5.48 19.79
N ILE A 33 -18.86 4.72 20.05
CA ILE A 33 -18.96 3.38 20.68
C ILE A 33 -18.52 3.42 22.16
N GLU A 34 -17.42 4.10 22.48
CA GLU A 34 -16.91 4.26 23.86
C GLU A 34 -17.29 5.62 24.48
N ARG A 35 -18.52 6.11 24.28
CA ARG A 35 -19.01 7.28 25.04
C ARG A 35 -19.34 6.85 26.48
N HIS A 36 -18.39 6.98 27.39
CA HIS A 36 -18.71 7.03 28.82
C HIS A 36 -19.25 8.42 29.17
N GLU A 37 -20.45 8.48 29.75
CA GLU A 37 -21.05 9.74 30.22
C GLU A 37 -20.15 10.38 31.27
N GLY A 38 -19.46 11.47 30.90
CA GLY A 38 -18.70 12.32 31.81
C GLY A 38 -17.20 12.44 31.54
N ASP A 39 -16.60 11.59 30.69
CA ASP A 39 -15.17 11.68 30.40
C ASP A 39 -14.87 12.44 29.11
N LYS A 40 -14.01 13.46 29.22
CA LYS A 40 -13.43 14.13 28.05
C LYS A 40 -12.48 13.14 27.43
N VAL A 41 -12.90 12.49 26.36
CA VAL A 41 -12.07 11.60 25.56
C VAL A 41 -10.67 12.21 25.37
N PRO A 42 -9.62 11.63 25.94
CA PRO A 42 -8.28 12.18 25.78
C PRO A 42 -7.81 11.90 24.36
N PHE A 43 -7.33 12.93 23.68
CA PHE A 43 -6.70 12.86 22.35
C PHE A 43 -5.58 11.80 22.27
N SER A 44 -5.03 11.41 23.42
CA SER A 44 -4.08 10.31 23.61
C SER A 44 -4.61 8.96 23.13
N GLU A 45 -5.87 8.60 23.40
CA GLU A 45 -6.43 7.29 23.01
C GLU A 45 -6.57 7.15 21.49
N VAL A 46 -6.97 8.23 20.82
CA VAL A 46 -7.00 8.30 19.35
C VAL A 46 -5.59 8.08 18.79
N TRP A 47 -4.57 8.68 19.41
CA TRP A 47 -3.18 8.55 19.00
C TRP A 47 -2.60 7.12 19.18
N PHE A 48 -3.01 6.41 20.24
CA PHE A 48 -2.59 5.01 20.45
C PHE A 48 -3.25 4.03 19.47
N ARG A 49 -4.51 4.28 19.09
CA ARG A 49 -5.25 3.45 18.12
C ARG A 49 -4.88 3.77 16.67
N PHE A 50 -4.34 4.96 16.42
CA PHE A 50 -3.97 5.41 15.08
C PHE A 50 -2.78 4.61 14.50
N PRO A 51 -2.85 4.14 13.24
CA PRO A 51 -1.74 3.46 12.60
C PRO A 51 -0.59 4.44 12.28
N LYS A 52 0.46 4.39 13.08
CA LYS A 52 1.61 5.31 12.99
C LYS A 52 2.39 5.20 11.68
N PHE A 53 2.22 4.13 10.90
CA PHE A 53 2.86 3.98 9.58
C PHE A 53 2.44 5.08 8.58
N VAL A 54 1.25 5.64 8.74
CA VAL A 54 0.71 6.72 7.91
C VAL A 54 1.53 8.01 8.06
N LEU A 55 2.02 8.31 9.27
CA LEU A 55 2.88 9.49 9.50
C LEU A 55 4.21 9.35 8.77
N GLY A 56 4.77 8.13 8.73
CA GLY A 56 5.98 7.85 7.96
C GLY A 56 5.78 8.11 6.47
N TYR A 57 4.61 7.76 5.92
CA TYR A 57 4.26 8.07 4.52
C TYR A 57 4.20 9.57 4.27
N PHE A 58 3.50 10.32 5.13
CA PHE A 58 3.44 11.79 5.02
C PHE A 58 4.81 12.45 5.17
N ALA A 59 5.62 12.00 6.13
CA ALA A 59 6.98 12.51 6.31
C ALA A 59 7.83 12.27 5.04
N ALA A 60 7.81 11.06 4.49
CA ALA A 60 8.52 10.77 3.24
C ALA A 60 8.00 11.61 2.08
N TRP A 61 6.68 11.78 1.97
CA TRP A 61 6.05 12.60 0.93
C TRP A 61 6.49 14.07 1.03
N PHE A 62 6.46 14.66 2.23
CA PHE A 62 6.93 16.03 2.45
C PHE A 62 8.43 16.21 2.18
N VAL A 63 9.27 15.20 2.51
CA VAL A 63 10.69 15.23 2.17
C VAL A 63 10.88 15.25 0.65
N TYR A 64 10.19 14.39 -0.09
CA TYR A 64 10.27 14.37 -1.56
C TYR A 64 9.70 15.64 -2.20
N LEU A 65 8.61 16.19 -1.66
CA LEU A 65 8.08 17.49 -2.08
C LEU A 65 9.06 18.62 -1.78
N GLY A 66 9.70 18.62 -0.61
CA GLY A 66 10.72 19.60 -0.24
C GLY A 66 11.95 19.52 -1.11
N ILE A 67 12.35 18.32 -1.55
CA ILE A 67 13.42 18.14 -2.55
C ILE A 67 12.97 18.67 -3.92
N PHE A 68 11.72 18.42 -4.31
CA PHE A 68 11.20 18.83 -5.63
C PHE A 68 10.95 20.35 -5.75
N PHE A 69 10.40 20.97 -4.71
CA PHE A 69 10.03 22.39 -4.64
C PHE A 69 11.04 23.27 -3.87
N GLY A 70 12.08 22.67 -3.27
CA GLY A 70 13.09 23.38 -2.48
C GLY A 70 14.08 24.21 -3.31
N PRO A 71 14.99 24.92 -2.64
CA PRO A 71 15.96 25.81 -3.30
C PRO A 71 16.86 25.02 -4.25
N GLY A 72 16.62 25.17 -5.56
CA GLY A 72 17.26 24.40 -6.63
C GLY A 72 16.33 23.98 -7.78
N HIS A 73 15.00 24.14 -7.66
CA HIS A 73 14.00 23.79 -8.70
C HIS A 73 14.27 22.41 -9.33
N ALA A 74 14.47 21.39 -8.49
CA ALA A 74 14.89 20.07 -8.93
C ALA A 74 13.89 19.34 -9.87
N GLY A 75 12.65 19.84 -9.94
CA GLY A 75 11.65 19.38 -10.91
C GLY A 75 11.84 19.91 -12.34
N GLY A 76 12.67 20.94 -12.55
CA GLY A 76 12.89 21.59 -13.84
C GLY A 76 14.34 21.61 -14.35
N THR A 77 15.32 21.20 -13.54
CA THR A 77 16.76 21.18 -13.89
C THR A 77 17.32 19.75 -13.88
N GLU A 78 18.24 19.44 -14.81
CA GLU A 78 18.84 18.10 -14.95
C GLU A 78 19.53 17.60 -13.66
N GLU A 79 20.14 18.51 -12.89
CA GLU A 79 20.82 18.21 -11.62
C GLU A 79 19.83 17.74 -10.53
N GLY A 80 18.62 18.29 -10.52
CA GLY A 80 17.57 17.88 -9.59
C GLY A 80 17.00 16.50 -9.89
N VAL A 81 16.87 16.16 -11.17
CA VAL A 81 16.47 14.83 -11.61
C VAL A 81 17.55 13.80 -11.23
N ALA A 82 18.83 14.15 -11.31
CA ALA A 82 19.93 13.29 -10.86
C ALA A 82 19.91 13.04 -9.35
N LEU A 83 19.61 14.07 -8.54
CA LEU A 83 19.46 13.95 -7.09
C LEU A 83 18.24 13.11 -6.69
N LEU A 84 17.11 13.26 -7.39
CA LEU A 84 15.95 12.38 -7.20
C LEU A 84 16.25 10.93 -7.58
N LYS A 85 17.04 10.71 -8.63
CA LYS A 85 17.46 9.37 -9.07
C LYS A 85 18.40 8.71 -8.07
N SER A 86 19.36 9.44 -7.50
CA SER A 86 20.27 8.92 -6.47
C SER A 86 19.53 8.65 -5.16
N ALA A 87 18.64 9.56 -4.73
CA ALA A 87 17.78 9.37 -3.56
C ALA A 87 16.87 8.15 -3.72
N LYS A 88 16.27 7.96 -4.91
CA LYS A 88 15.50 6.77 -5.24
C LYS A 88 16.36 5.50 -5.22
N GLY A 89 17.58 5.55 -5.76
CA GLY A 89 18.51 4.42 -5.74
C GLY A 89 18.83 3.94 -4.32
N GLY A 90 19.17 4.88 -3.43
CA GLY A 90 19.42 4.58 -2.02
C GLY A 90 18.17 4.09 -1.29
N ALA A 91 17.03 4.78 -1.47
CA ALA A 91 15.78 4.41 -0.82
C ALA A 91 15.30 3.02 -1.22
N VAL A 92 15.31 2.68 -2.52
CA VAL A 92 14.84 1.38 -3.01
C VAL A 92 15.74 0.23 -2.54
N ALA A 93 17.05 0.45 -2.46
CA ALA A 93 17.98 -0.57 -1.97
C ALA A 93 17.70 -0.95 -0.50
N VAL A 94 17.51 0.06 0.34
CA VAL A 94 17.20 -0.13 1.78
C VAL A 94 15.78 -0.68 1.96
N GLU A 95 14.80 -0.11 1.26
CA GLU A 95 13.39 -0.50 1.34
C GLU A 95 13.19 -1.96 0.99
N LYS A 96 13.84 -2.45 -0.08
CA LYS A 96 13.71 -3.85 -0.50
C LYS A 96 14.22 -4.83 0.55
N GLY A 97 15.36 -4.53 1.17
CA GLY A 97 15.95 -5.36 2.23
C GLY A 97 15.12 -5.35 3.50
N MET A 98 14.77 -4.15 3.99
CA MET A 98 13.99 -3.96 5.22
C MET A 98 12.59 -4.54 5.10
N ARG A 99 11.91 -4.35 3.97
CA ARG A 99 10.59 -4.94 3.71
C ARG A 99 10.63 -6.46 3.83
N LYS A 100 11.65 -7.11 3.23
CA LYS A 100 11.79 -8.57 3.30
C LYS A 100 12.03 -9.03 4.75
N LEU A 101 12.90 -8.34 5.48
CA LEU A 101 13.19 -8.64 6.88
C LEU A 101 11.95 -8.50 7.76
N PHE A 102 11.20 -7.40 7.65
CA PHE A 102 9.97 -7.21 8.41
C PHE A 102 8.90 -8.24 8.05
N PHE A 103 8.73 -8.59 6.77
CA PHE A 103 7.82 -9.68 6.40
C PHE A 103 8.20 -11.01 7.06
N MET A 104 9.49 -11.39 7.02
CA MET A 104 9.94 -12.62 7.66
C MET A 104 9.70 -12.59 9.17
N LEU A 105 9.97 -11.48 9.84
CA LEU A 105 9.69 -11.32 11.27
C LEU A 105 8.19 -11.40 11.59
N THR A 106 7.33 -10.78 10.78
CA THR A 106 5.88 -10.86 10.98
C THR A 106 5.36 -12.29 10.80
N PHE A 107 5.78 -12.99 9.75
CA PHE A 107 5.38 -14.39 9.55
C PHE A 107 5.94 -15.32 10.62
N MET A 108 7.16 -15.07 11.10
CA MET A 108 7.74 -15.79 12.23
C MET A 108 6.92 -15.55 13.52
N SER A 109 6.62 -14.29 13.84
CA SER A 109 5.81 -13.94 15.02
C SER A 109 4.41 -14.53 14.94
N LEU A 110 3.77 -14.48 13.76
CA LEU A 110 2.48 -15.12 13.52
C LEU A 110 2.57 -16.63 13.72
N GLY A 111 3.61 -17.28 13.18
CA GLY A 111 3.83 -18.72 13.33
C GLY A 111 4.04 -19.16 14.78
N ILE A 112 4.76 -18.35 15.59
CA ILE A 112 5.00 -18.64 17.01
C ILE A 112 3.72 -18.48 17.85
N ILE A 113 2.91 -17.46 17.57
CA ILE A 113 1.69 -17.17 18.34
C ILE A 113 0.51 -18.05 17.90
N THR A 114 0.53 -18.59 16.69
CA THR A 114 -0.59 -19.37 16.13
C THR A 114 -0.69 -20.74 16.80
N ASP A 115 -1.77 -20.94 17.54
CA ASP A 115 -2.18 -22.27 18.03
C ASP A 115 -2.95 -23.01 16.92
N PHE A 116 -2.26 -23.95 16.26
CA PHE A 116 -2.83 -24.75 15.17
C PHE A 116 -3.99 -25.64 15.62
N LYS A 117 -4.05 -26.03 16.90
CA LYS A 117 -5.12 -26.86 17.43
C LYS A 117 -6.42 -26.06 17.52
N LYS A 118 -6.35 -24.85 18.06
CA LYS A 118 -7.48 -23.90 18.05
C LYS A 118 -7.89 -23.51 16.62
N LEU A 119 -6.92 -23.36 15.72
CA LEU A 119 -7.19 -23.04 14.31
C LEU A 119 -7.97 -24.16 13.59
N ALA A 120 -7.66 -25.42 13.91
CA ALA A 120 -8.38 -26.59 13.39
C ALA A 120 -9.79 -26.71 13.97
N GLU A 121 -9.95 -26.47 15.28
CA GLU A 121 -11.27 -26.46 15.96
C GLU A 121 -12.19 -25.36 15.40
N ALA A 122 -11.64 -24.19 15.04
CA ALA A 122 -12.37 -23.09 14.42
C ALA A 122 -12.77 -23.35 12.95
N GLN A 123 -12.50 -24.54 12.39
CA GLN A 123 -12.69 -24.90 10.97
C GLN A 123 -12.14 -23.85 10.00
N PHE A 124 -11.00 -23.24 10.32
CA PHE A 124 -10.41 -22.17 9.50
C PHE A 124 -10.13 -22.63 8.05
N GLY A 125 -9.82 -23.92 7.88
CA GLY A 125 -9.67 -24.55 6.55
C GLY A 125 -10.92 -24.45 5.67
N LYS A 126 -12.13 -24.53 6.24
CA LYS A 126 -13.38 -24.37 5.48
C LYS A 126 -13.57 -22.93 5.01
N MET A 127 -13.23 -21.95 5.84
CA MET A 127 -13.28 -20.52 5.48
C MET A 127 -12.27 -20.17 4.40
N VAL A 128 -11.04 -20.70 4.51
CA VAL A 128 -10.01 -20.57 3.46
C VAL A 128 -10.50 -21.19 2.15
N TRP A 129 -11.18 -22.33 2.20
CA TRP A 129 -11.69 -23.00 1.01
C TRP A 129 -12.83 -22.24 0.33
N VAL A 130 -13.77 -21.71 1.11
CA VAL A 130 -14.82 -20.82 0.60
C VAL A 130 -14.19 -19.58 -0.06
N TYR A 131 -13.17 -18.99 0.58
CA TYR A 131 -12.46 -17.85 0.02
C TYR A 131 -11.75 -18.20 -1.30
N PHE A 132 -11.07 -19.36 -1.37
CA PHE A 132 -10.40 -19.82 -2.58
C PHE A 132 -11.38 -20.04 -3.74
N VAL A 133 -12.52 -20.68 -3.48
CA VAL A 133 -13.58 -20.89 -4.48
C VAL A 133 -14.19 -19.56 -4.91
N ALA A 134 -14.53 -18.67 -3.98
CA ALA A 134 -15.07 -17.34 -4.31
C ALA A 134 -14.07 -16.51 -5.13
N LEU A 135 -12.79 -16.54 -4.77
CA LEU A 135 -11.75 -15.83 -5.53
C LEU A 135 -11.64 -16.38 -6.96
N THR A 136 -11.60 -17.71 -7.10
CA THR A 136 -11.35 -18.37 -8.38
C THR A 136 -12.54 -18.29 -9.33
N PHE A 137 -13.76 -18.49 -8.82
CA PHE A 137 -14.96 -18.62 -9.67
C PHE A 137 -15.80 -17.34 -9.74
N PHE A 138 -15.61 -16.38 -8.84
CA PHE A 138 -16.37 -15.13 -8.85
C PHE A 138 -15.46 -13.93 -9.14
N ILE A 139 -14.43 -13.72 -8.33
CA ILE A 139 -13.61 -12.50 -8.43
C ILE A 139 -12.75 -12.50 -9.71
N ILE A 140 -12.07 -13.60 -10.04
CA ILE A 140 -11.21 -13.67 -11.22
C ILE A 140 -12.01 -13.50 -12.53
N PRO A 141 -13.13 -14.22 -12.77
CA PRO A 141 -13.91 -14.03 -13.99
C PRO A 141 -14.47 -12.62 -14.13
N VAL A 142 -14.99 -12.04 -13.04
CA VAL A 142 -15.47 -10.65 -13.04
C VAL A 142 -14.34 -9.68 -13.35
N ALA A 143 -13.16 -9.85 -12.75
CA ALA A 143 -11.99 -9.03 -13.03
C ALA A 143 -11.54 -9.14 -14.50
N ILE A 144 -11.59 -10.35 -15.09
CA ILE A 144 -11.29 -10.57 -16.51
C ILE A 144 -12.33 -9.89 -17.41
N ILE A 145 -13.62 -9.99 -17.09
CA ILE A 145 -14.68 -9.34 -17.86
C ILE A 145 -14.53 -7.82 -17.82
N VAL A 146 -14.30 -7.25 -16.64
CA VAL A 146 -14.04 -5.80 -16.48
C VAL A 146 -12.78 -5.41 -17.23
N ALA A 147 -11.69 -6.16 -17.11
CA ALA A 147 -10.45 -5.90 -17.84
C ALA A 147 -10.66 -5.97 -19.36
N TYR A 148 -11.47 -6.93 -19.85
CA TYR A 148 -11.82 -7.03 -21.26
C TYR A 148 -12.67 -5.83 -21.71
N LEU A 149 -13.71 -5.45 -20.98
CA LEU A 149 -14.56 -4.31 -21.30
C LEU A 149 -13.78 -2.99 -21.37
N PHE A 150 -12.87 -2.75 -20.41
CA PHE A 150 -12.07 -1.53 -20.38
C PHE A 150 -10.90 -1.53 -21.37
N HIS A 151 -10.38 -2.70 -21.76
CA HIS A 151 -9.15 -2.79 -22.57
C HIS A 151 -9.32 -3.39 -23.97
N HIS A 152 -10.52 -3.84 -24.37
CA HIS A 152 -10.83 -4.41 -25.69
C HIS A 152 -10.47 -3.50 -26.88
N GLY A 153 -10.34 -2.18 -26.67
CA GLY A 153 -9.95 -1.19 -27.68
C GLY A 153 -8.61 -0.51 -27.45
N MET A 154 -7.85 -0.88 -26.41
CA MET A 154 -6.54 -0.27 -26.16
C MET A 154 -5.47 -0.93 -27.02
N GLN A 155 -4.89 -0.15 -27.94
CA GLN A 155 -3.67 -0.58 -28.61
C GLN A 155 -2.55 -0.69 -27.57
N ILE A 156 -1.91 -1.86 -27.51
CA ILE A 156 -0.73 -2.06 -26.66
C ILE A 156 0.27 -0.96 -27.06
N PRO A 157 0.71 -0.09 -26.14
CA PRO A 157 1.73 0.90 -26.44
C PRO A 157 2.92 0.16 -27.04
N ASN A 158 3.15 0.37 -28.33
CA ASN A 158 4.18 -0.35 -29.04
C ASN A 158 5.49 0.19 -28.48
N MET A 159 6.10 -0.53 -27.54
CA MET A 159 7.31 -0.12 -26.83
C MET A 159 8.47 0.14 -27.81
N ALA A 160 8.37 -0.40 -29.04
CA ALA A 160 9.26 -0.10 -30.15
C ALA A 160 9.00 1.27 -30.81
N ALA A 161 7.75 1.72 -30.92
CA ALA A 161 7.41 3.03 -31.48
C ALA A 161 7.71 4.19 -30.50
N LEU A 162 7.52 3.97 -29.19
CA LEU A 162 7.91 4.92 -28.15
C LEU A 162 9.44 5.06 -28.03
N ALA A 163 10.20 3.99 -28.31
CA ALA A 163 11.65 4.06 -28.39
C ALA A 163 12.13 4.81 -29.66
N GLY A 164 11.44 4.65 -30.79
CA GLY A 164 11.77 5.38 -32.04
C GLY A 164 11.43 6.88 -31.99
N ALA A 165 10.36 7.26 -31.28
CA ALA A 165 9.96 8.67 -31.12
C ALA A 165 10.81 9.44 -30.08
N ALA A 166 11.58 8.75 -29.23
CA ALA A 166 12.52 9.36 -28.30
C ALA A 166 13.92 9.59 -28.90
N ILE A 167 14.13 9.21 -30.16
CA ILE A 167 15.42 9.28 -30.87
C ILE A 167 15.37 10.29 -32.05
N ASN A 168 14.23 10.95 -32.29
CA ASN A 168 14.11 12.09 -33.21
C ASN A 168 13.74 13.37 -32.47
#